data_AF-A0A2G5DI16-F1
#
_entry.id   AF-A0A2G5DI16-F1
#
_cell.length_a   1.000
_cell.length_b   1.000
_cell.length_c   1.000
_cell.angle_alpha   90.00
_cell.angle_beta   90.00
_cell.angle_gamma   90.00
#
_symmetry.space_group_name_H-M   'P 1'
#
loop_
_entity.id
_entity.type
_entity.pdbx_description
1 polymer ?
#
loop_
_entity_poly.entity_id
_entity_poly.type
_entity_poly.pdbx_seq_one_letter_code
_entity_poly.pdbx_strand_id
1 'polypeptide(L)'
;MFSQKLKNIIRLPFATIAYGTALMLLVMVWKPHFSILSLSALLRIIMTAEVLCAGSIMSIYIGCVHQYNALNSQPDVLKSLYSALQPSSDLEELSRYHDGGRLSDQQMALLQYQRENIHYLSEEILRLQECLSKYERSDDGSTPQVDLAHLLAARDQELRALSAEMNQVQSELRLARNLIAERDSEFQRIRTTNNQYIEENERLRAILAEWSARAAKLERALEAEKFSSLELQKKISKLRNQTSESIESHEINI
;
A
#
# COMPACT_ATOMS: atom_id res chain seq x y z
N MET A 1 -17.28 -9.43 13.07
CA MET A 1 -17.19 -10.62 12.19
C MET A 1 -16.65 -10.34 10.77
N PHE A 2 -16.89 -9.16 10.17
CA PHE A 2 -16.46 -8.82 8.79
C PHE A 2 -14.95 -8.55 8.62
N SER A 3 -14.32 -7.87 9.58
CA SER A 3 -12.86 -7.59 9.56
C SER A 3 -12.01 -8.86 9.52
N GLN A 4 -12.47 -9.92 10.18
CA GLN A 4 -11.80 -11.23 10.19
C GLN A 4 -11.91 -11.95 8.84
N LYS A 5 -13.06 -11.84 8.15
CA LYS A 5 -13.22 -12.38 6.79
C LYS A 5 -12.41 -11.59 5.76
N LEU A 6 -12.33 -10.26 5.88
CA LEU A 6 -11.54 -9.41 5.00
C LEU A 6 -10.02 -9.67 5.16
N LYS A 7 -9.55 -9.85 6.40
CA LYS A 7 -8.15 -10.23 6.68
C LYS A 7 -7.77 -11.58 6.07
N ASN A 8 -8.72 -12.52 6.04
CA ASN A 8 -8.52 -13.83 5.40
C ASN A 8 -8.49 -13.71 3.86
N ILE A 9 -9.30 -12.82 3.29
CA ILE A 9 -9.36 -12.55 1.85
C ILE A 9 -8.11 -11.82 1.35
N ILE A 10 -7.52 -10.91 2.15
CA ILE A 10 -6.25 -10.25 1.81
C ILE A 10 -5.07 -11.24 1.82
N ARG A 11 -5.13 -12.32 2.61
CA ARG A 11 -4.09 -13.36 2.66
C ARG A 11 -4.23 -14.46 1.62
N LEU A 12 -5.42 -14.65 1.05
CA LEU A 12 -5.69 -15.64 0.01
C LEU A 12 -4.78 -15.51 -1.23
N PRO A 13 -4.54 -14.33 -1.83
CA PRO A 13 -3.67 -14.23 -3.00
C PRO A 13 -2.20 -14.57 -2.68
N PHE A 14 -1.72 -14.19 -1.49
CA PHE A 14 -0.36 -14.53 -1.06
C PHE A 14 -0.22 -16.04 -0.81
N ALA A 15 -1.23 -16.67 -0.20
CA ALA A 15 -1.26 -18.09 0.01
C ALA A 15 -1.35 -18.86 -1.32
N THR A 16 -2.19 -18.43 -2.26
CA THR A 16 -2.35 -19.12 -3.56
C THR A 16 -1.08 -19.05 -4.39
N ILE A 17 -0.35 -17.92 -4.36
CA ILE A 17 0.94 -17.78 -5.04
C ILE A 17 2.00 -18.66 -4.35
N ALA A 18 2.02 -18.70 -3.01
CA ALA A 18 2.94 -19.57 -2.27
C ALA A 18 2.68 -21.06 -2.54
N TYR A 19 1.41 -21.48 -2.63
CA TYR A 19 1.04 -22.85 -2.97
C TYR A 19 1.33 -23.19 -4.43
N GLY A 20 1.09 -22.26 -5.38
CA GLY A 20 1.42 -22.43 -6.80
C GLY A 20 2.93 -22.56 -7.04
N THR A 21 3.71 -21.69 -6.42
CA THR A 21 5.19 -21.74 -6.47
C THR A 21 5.77 -22.97 -5.78
N ALA A 22 5.24 -23.40 -4.63
CA ALA A 22 5.64 -24.63 -3.96
C ALA A 22 5.33 -25.88 -4.81
N LEU A 23 4.18 -25.90 -5.48
CA LEU A 23 3.78 -26.97 -6.40
C LEU A 23 4.71 -27.02 -7.63
N MET A 24 5.10 -25.86 -8.18
CA MET A 24 6.04 -25.74 -9.29
C MET A 24 7.43 -26.29 -8.91
N LEU A 25 7.93 -25.97 -7.72
CA LEU A 25 9.19 -26.50 -7.19
C LEU A 25 9.11 -28.00 -6.91
N LEU A 26 8.00 -28.50 -6.37
CA LEU A 26 7.77 -29.92 -6.13
C LEU A 26 7.80 -30.72 -7.44
N VAL A 27 7.13 -30.21 -8.48
CA VAL A 27 7.14 -30.83 -9.83
C VAL A 27 8.54 -30.81 -10.44
N MET A 28 9.32 -29.73 -10.22
CA MET A 28 10.70 -29.64 -10.69
C MET A 28 11.62 -30.64 -10.01
N VAL A 29 11.47 -30.83 -8.69
CA VAL A 29 12.25 -31.77 -7.88
C VAL A 29 11.88 -33.22 -8.17
N TRP A 30 10.59 -33.51 -8.40
CA TRP A 30 10.09 -34.88 -8.51
C TRP A 30 10.21 -35.50 -9.91
N LYS A 31 10.53 -34.73 -10.97
CA LYS A 31 10.57 -35.17 -12.39
C LYS A 31 9.56 -36.30 -12.69
N PRO A 32 8.26 -35.96 -12.84
CA PRO A 32 7.21 -36.95 -12.88
C PRO A 32 7.38 -37.87 -14.09
N HIS A 33 7.45 -39.18 -13.83
CA HIS A 33 7.54 -40.27 -14.81
C HIS A 33 6.22 -40.51 -15.57
N PHE A 34 5.46 -39.47 -15.90
CA PHE A 34 4.22 -39.61 -16.68
C PHE A 34 4.50 -39.29 -18.15
N SER A 35 4.81 -40.33 -18.95
CA SER A 35 5.13 -40.29 -20.38
C SER A 35 4.06 -39.68 -21.32
N ILE A 36 2.99 -39.07 -20.81
CA ILE A 36 1.84 -38.61 -21.62
C ILE A 36 1.85 -37.09 -21.86
N LEU A 37 2.51 -36.29 -21.00
CA LEU A 37 2.64 -34.84 -21.18
C LEU A 37 4.09 -34.38 -21.04
N SER A 38 4.57 -33.54 -21.96
CA SER A 38 5.88 -32.91 -21.82
C SER A 38 5.94 -32.06 -20.55
N LEU A 39 7.06 -32.09 -19.83
CA LEU A 39 7.28 -31.32 -18.59
C LEU A 39 6.98 -29.82 -18.78
N SER A 40 7.21 -29.30 -19.98
CA SER A 40 6.86 -27.94 -20.40
C SER A 40 5.35 -27.70 -20.52
N ALA A 41 4.59 -28.66 -21.06
CA ALA A 41 3.13 -28.55 -21.14
C ALA A 41 2.49 -28.56 -19.75
N LEU A 42 2.98 -29.40 -18.84
CA LEU A 42 2.49 -29.47 -17.46
C LEU A 42 2.75 -28.15 -16.71
N LEU A 43 3.96 -27.57 -16.86
CA LEU A 43 4.32 -26.27 -16.28
C LEU A 43 3.43 -25.14 -16.81
N ARG A 44 3.13 -25.15 -18.12
CA ARG A 44 2.24 -24.16 -18.74
C ARG A 44 0.82 -24.29 -18.23
N ILE A 45 0.29 -25.51 -18.09
CA ILE A 45 -1.05 -25.75 -17.54
C ILE A 45 -1.12 -25.22 -16.10
N ILE A 46 -0.13 -25.52 -15.26
CA ILE A 46 -0.07 -25.01 -13.87
C ILE A 46 -0.03 -23.48 -13.85
N MET A 47 0.82 -22.85 -14.65
CA MET A 47 0.93 -21.39 -14.69
C MET A 47 -0.36 -20.72 -15.19
N THR A 48 -1.00 -21.29 -16.22
CA THR A 48 -2.30 -20.78 -16.70
C THR A 48 -3.41 -20.97 -15.66
N ALA A 49 -3.42 -22.09 -14.94
CA ALA A 49 -4.38 -22.36 -13.88
C ALA A 49 -4.17 -21.44 -12.67
N GLU A 50 -2.92 -21.13 -12.32
CA GLU A 50 -2.56 -20.19 -11.25
C GLU A 50 -3.00 -18.76 -11.59
N VAL A 51 -2.76 -18.31 -12.82
CA VAL A 51 -3.20 -16.98 -13.29
C VAL A 51 -4.73 -16.87 -13.33
N LEU A 52 -5.43 -17.92 -13.81
CA LEU A 52 -6.90 -17.98 -13.79
C LEU A 52 -7.44 -17.97 -12.36
N CYS A 53 -6.82 -18.71 -11.44
CA CYS A 53 -7.24 -18.77 -10.04
C CYS A 53 -7.01 -17.42 -9.34
N ALA A 54 -5.82 -16.82 -9.47
CA ALA A 54 -5.51 -15.51 -8.91
C ALA A 54 -6.41 -14.41 -9.49
N GLY A 55 -6.67 -14.44 -10.80
CA GLY A 55 -7.59 -13.54 -11.49
C GLY A 55 -9.03 -13.69 -10.99
N SER A 56 -9.49 -14.93 -10.78
CA SER A 56 -10.84 -15.20 -10.24
C SER A 56 -11.00 -14.69 -8.81
N ILE A 57 -9.98 -14.87 -7.95
CA ILE A 57 -9.98 -14.39 -6.57
C ILE A 57 -9.95 -12.86 -6.54
N MET A 58 -9.15 -12.21 -7.39
CA MET A 58 -9.14 -10.75 -7.52
C MET A 58 -10.46 -10.19 -8.05
N SER A 59 -11.09 -10.87 -9.02
CA SER A 59 -12.41 -10.48 -9.54
C SER A 59 -13.50 -10.62 -8.48
N ILE A 60 -13.51 -11.70 -7.71
CA ILE A 60 -14.42 -11.88 -6.56
C ILE A 60 -14.11 -10.83 -5.49
N TYR A 61 -12.85 -10.50 -5.24
CA TYR A 61 -12.46 -9.46 -4.28
C TYR A 61 -12.96 -8.08 -4.72
N ILE A 62 -12.75 -7.71 -5.98
CA ILE A 62 -13.23 -6.46 -6.55
C ILE A 62 -14.76 -6.43 -6.55
N GLY A 63 -15.42 -7.54 -6.87
CA GLY A 63 -16.87 -7.69 -6.79
C GLY A 63 -17.39 -7.55 -5.35
N CYS A 64 -16.72 -8.15 -4.37
CA CYS A 64 -17.05 -8.02 -2.96
C CYS A 64 -16.80 -6.60 -2.45
N VAL A 65 -15.70 -5.96 -2.83
CA VAL A 65 -15.40 -4.56 -2.50
C VAL A 65 -16.41 -3.64 -3.16
N HIS A 66 -16.79 -3.88 -4.41
CA HIS A 66 -17.77 -3.07 -5.13
C HIS A 66 -19.18 -3.27 -4.60
N GLN A 67 -19.56 -4.49 -4.25
CA GLN A 67 -20.85 -4.80 -3.62
C GLN A 67 -20.90 -4.24 -2.20
N TYR A 68 -19.78 -4.30 -1.45
CA TYR A 68 -19.65 -3.66 -0.15
C TYR A 68 -19.68 -2.13 -0.26
N ASN A 69 -19.01 -1.56 -1.25
CA ASN A 69 -19.00 -0.12 -1.52
C ASN A 69 -20.39 0.38 -1.98
N ALA A 70 -21.14 -0.45 -2.72
CA ALA A 70 -22.52 -0.16 -3.10
C ALA A 70 -23.49 -0.26 -1.90
N LEU A 71 -23.32 -1.27 -1.03
CA LEU A 71 -24.10 -1.43 0.21
C LEU A 71 -23.72 -0.42 1.31
N ASN A 72 -22.51 0.14 1.26
CA ASN A 72 -21.94 1.02 2.27
C ASN A 72 -21.45 2.32 1.60
N SER A 73 -22.31 2.92 0.77
CA SER A 73 -22.08 4.13 -0.05
C SER A 73 -21.90 5.43 0.77
N GLN A 74 -21.42 5.35 2.02
CA GLN A 74 -21.09 6.53 2.81
C GLN A 74 -19.64 6.43 3.30
N PRO A 75 -18.77 7.40 3.00
CA PRO A 75 -17.38 7.39 3.42
C PRO A 75 -17.33 7.42 4.96
N ASP A 76 -16.54 6.50 5.54
CA ASP A 76 -16.39 6.27 6.99
C ASP A 76 -16.08 7.53 7.82
N VAL A 77 -15.59 8.58 7.18
CA VAL A 77 -15.31 9.88 7.80
C VAL A 77 -16.59 10.61 8.21
N LEU A 78 -17.65 10.54 7.38
CA LEU A 78 -18.95 11.12 7.70
C LEU A 78 -19.65 10.27 8.76
N LYS A 79 -19.55 8.94 8.70
CA LYS A 79 -20.17 8.05 9.69
C LYS A 79 -19.59 8.22 11.09
N SER A 80 -18.29 8.52 11.23
CA SER A 80 -17.68 8.83 12.53
C SER A 80 -18.13 10.19 13.10
N LEU A 81 -18.45 11.16 12.24
CA LEU A 81 -18.98 12.47 12.65
C LEU A 81 -20.50 12.44 12.85
N TYR A 82 -21.22 11.62 12.09
CA TYR A 82 -22.67 11.44 12.11
C TYR A 82 -23.11 10.50 13.24
N SER A 83 -22.31 9.46 13.54
CA SER A 83 -22.56 8.53 14.66
C SER A 83 -22.36 9.17 16.03
N ALA A 84 -21.58 10.25 16.11
CA ALA A 84 -21.40 11.00 17.36
C ALA A 84 -22.56 11.97 17.63
N LEU A 85 -23.39 12.27 16.62
CA LEU A 85 -24.32 13.40 16.69
C LEU A 85 -25.79 13.09 16.38
N GLN A 86 -26.22 11.86 16.09
CA GLN A 86 -27.62 11.66 15.69
C GLN A 86 -28.36 10.49 16.36
N PRO A 87 -29.49 10.78 17.04
CA PRO A 87 -30.65 9.91 17.11
C PRO A 87 -31.50 10.03 15.83
N SER A 88 -31.77 8.86 15.25
CA SER A 88 -32.86 8.39 14.37
C SER A 88 -33.71 9.35 13.52
N SER A 89 -33.67 9.02 12.21
CA SER A 89 -34.77 8.94 11.22
C SER A 89 -35.53 10.21 10.83
N ASP A 90 -35.13 10.77 9.68
CA ASP A 90 -36.03 11.23 8.57
C ASP A 90 -35.26 12.00 7.48
N LEU A 91 -33.95 12.23 7.67
CA LEU A 91 -33.17 13.11 6.78
C LEU A 91 -32.61 12.44 5.51
N GLU A 92 -32.82 11.14 5.31
CA GLU A 92 -32.30 10.41 4.14
C GLU A 92 -33.10 10.69 2.86
N GLU A 93 -34.38 11.11 2.99
CA GLU A 93 -35.24 11.46 1.86
C GLU A 93 -34.95 12.88 1.31
N LEU A 94 -34.36 13.76 2.11
CA LEU A 94 -34.04 15.13 1.69
C LEU A 94 -32.67 15.25 1.00
N SER A 95 -31.74 14.32 1.24
CA SER A 95 -30.36 14.43 0.73
C SER A 95 -30.21 14.12 -0.77
N ARG A 96 -31.19 13.44 -1.39
CA ARG A 96 -31.16 13.14 -2.84
C ARG A 96 -31.56 14.32 -3.74
N TYR A 97 -32.06 15.42 -3.18
CA TYR A 97 -32.61 16.54 -3.97
C TYR A 97 -31.79 17.84 -3.93
N HIS A 98 -30.63 17.87 -3.24
CA HIS A 98 -29.95 19.15 -2.94
C HIS A 98 -28.45 19.18 -3.24
N ASP A 99 -27.99 18.45 -4.27
CA ASP A 99 -26.56 18.41 -4.64
C ASP A 99 -26.14 19.59 -5.56
N GLY A 100 -26.68 20.78 -5.30
CA GLY A 100 -26.42 21.99 -6.10
C GLY A 100 -26.65 23.33 -5.38
N GLY A 101 -26.87 23.32 -4.06
CA GLY A 101 -27.07 24.52 -3.25
C GLY A 101 -25.76 25.08 -2.72
N ARG A 102 -25.59 26.40 -2.79
CA ARG A 102 -24.35 27.14 -2.48
C ARG A 102 -23.96 26.89 -1.02
N LEU A 103 -22.65 26.86 -0.73
CA LEU A 103 -22.05 26.66 0.60
C LEU A 103 -22.71 27.48 1.74
N SER A 104 -23.34 28.61 1.42
CA SER A 104 -24.13 29.44 2.33
C SER A 104 -25.38 28.76 2.90
N ASP A 105 -26.06 27.94 2.12
CA ASP A 105 -27.31 27.28 2.52
C ASP A 105 -27.01 26.11 3.47
N GLN A 106 -25.88 25.44 3.23
CA GLN A 106 -25.32 24.46 4.17
C GLN A 106 -24.88 25.10 5.49
N GLN A 107 -24.30 26.31 5.44
CA GLN A 107 -23.96 27.06 6.65
C GLN A 107 -25.20 27.53 7.43
N MET A 108 -26.27 27.92 6.74
CA MET A 108 -27.53 28.32 7.38
C MET A 108 -28.25 27.13 8.03
N ALA A 109 -28.25 25.97 7.37
CA ALA A 109 -28.78 24.73 7.94
C ALA A 109 -28.00 24.29 9.19
N LEU A 110 -26.67 24.45 9.18
CA LEU A 110 -25.84 24.13 10.35
C LEU A 110 -26.10 25.07 11.53
N LEU A 111 -26.27 26.37 11.29
CA LEU A 111 -26.60 27.33 12.33
C LEU A 111 -28.00 27.07 12.92
N GLN A 112 -28.97 26.69 12.08
CA GLN A 112 -30.30 26.29 12.53
C GLN A 112 -30.24 25.03 13.40
N TYR A 113 -29.48 24.02 12.96
CA TYR A 113 -29.29 22.79 13.72
C TYR A 113 -28.60 23.02 15.07
N GLN A 114 -27.57 23.88 15.13
CA GLN A 114 -26.93 24.24 16.41
C GLN A 114 -27.91 24.95 17.35
N ARG A 115 -28.74 25.84 16.81
CA ARG A 115 -29.77 26.55 17.59
C ARG A 115 -30.83 25.59 18.13
N GLU A 116 -31.29 24.66 17.32
CA GLU A 116 -32.28 23.65 17.72
C GLU A 116 -31.72 22.69 18.76
N ASN A 117 -30.46 22.27 18.63
CA ASN A 117 -29.83 21.39 19.61
C ASN A 117 -29.67 22.07 20.98
N ILE A 118 -29.32 23.36 21.01
CA ILE A 118 -29.26 24.13 22.26
C ILE A 118 -30.66 24.25 22.88
N HIS A 119 -31.68 24.48 22.05
CA HIS A 119 -33.06 24.57 22.52
C HIS A 119 -33.56 23.23 23.10
N TYR A 120 -33.28 22.12 22.41
CA TYR A 120 -33.62 20.78 22.86
C TYR A 120 -32.91 20.43 24.18
N LEU A 121 -31.61 20.72 24.28
CA LEU A 121 -30.85 20.49 25.51
C LEU A 121 -31.39 21.34 26.68
N SER A 122 -31.81 22.57 26.41
CA SER A 122 -32.45 23.42 27.42
C SER A 122 -33.79 22.88 27.88
N GLU A 123 -34.60 22.33 26.97
CA GLU A 123 -35.89 21.72 27.31
C GLU A 123 -35.70 20.44 28.12
N GLU A 124 -34.70 19.63 27.76
CA GLU A 124 -34.42 18.38 28.46
C GLU A 124 -33.82 18.64 29.86
N ILE A 125 -32.98 19.66 30.02
CA ILE A 125 -32.51 20.10 31.35
C ILE A 125 -33.69 20.54 32.22
N LEU A 126 -34.64 21.30 31.66
CA LEU A 126 -35.84 21.72 32.39
C LEU A 126 -36.73 20.52 32.76
N ARG A 127 -36.90 19.54 31.87
CA ARG A 127 -37.62 18.30 32.17
C ARG A 127 -36.93 17.48 33.24
N LEU A 128 -35.61 17.34 33.18
CA LEU A 128 -34.83 16.65 34.19
C LEU A 128 -34.95 17.36 35.54
N GLN A 129 -34.89 18.68 35.56
CA GLN A 129 -35.09 19.48 36.76
C GLN A 129 -36.52 19.32 37.32
N GLU A 130 -37.53 19.25 36.45
CA GLU A 130 -38.91 18.97 36.85
C GLU A 130 -39.07 17.54 37.40
N CYS A 131 -38.49 16.53 36.74
CA CYS A 131 -38.48 15.14 37.20
C CYS A 131 -37.79 15.00 38.56
N LEU A 132 -36.66 15.69 38.75
CA LEU A 132 -35.92 15.69 40.01
C LEU A 132 -36.73 16.39 41.11
N SER A 133 -37.39 17.52 40.81
CA SER A 133 -38.26 18.22 41.75
C SER A 133 -39.50 17.41 42.15
N LYS A 134 -40.05 16.62 41.22
CA LYS A 134 -41.17 15.71 41.48
C LYS A 134 -40.73 14.54 42.34
N TYR A 135 -39.51 14.05 42.15
CA TYR A 135 -38.92 13.00 42.96
C TYR A 135 -38.64 13.49 44.38
N GLU A 136 -38.07 14.69 44.53
CA GLU A 136 -37.82 15.34 45.81
C GLU A 136 -39.12 15.66 46.58
N ARG A 137 -40.20 16.00 45.87
CA ARG A 137 -41.53 16.21 46.48
C ARG A 137 -42.29 14.92 46.79
N SER A 138 -41.85 13.78 46.26
CA SER A 138 -42.42 12.44 46.53
C SER A 138 -41.72 11.72 47.70
N ASP A 139 -40.84 12.42 48.43
CA ASP A 139 -40.12 11.92 49.61
C ASP A 139 -41.03 11.88 50.86
N ASP A 140 -42.07 11.04 50.79
CA ASP A 140 -42.83 10.62 51.97
C ASP A 140 -42.89 9.08 51.99
N GLY A 141 -42.03 8.45 52.80
CA GLY A 141 -42.18 7.05 53.19
C GLY A 141 -41.07 6.06 52.78
N SER A 142 -39.84 6.28 53.24
CA SER A 142 -38.93 5.31 53.90
C SER A 142 -38.56 3.93 53.27
N THR A 143 -39.04 3.49 52.11
CA THR A 143 -38.68 2.16 51.56
C THR A 143 -37.98 2.07 50.18
N PRO A 144 -37.91 3.09 49.30
CA PRO A 144 -37.17 3.00 48.03
C PRO A 144 -35.70 3.49 48.06
N GLN A 145 -35.28 4.19 49.13
CA GLN A 145 -33.98 4.86 49.20
C GLN A 145 -32.78 3.88 49.28
N VAL A 146 -32.97 2.72 49.92
CA VAL A 146 -31.94 1.67 50.06
C VAL A 146 -31.66 0.99 48.72
N ASP A 147 -32.70 0.69 47.94
CA ASP A 147 -32.57 0.04 46.64
C ASP A 147 -31.96 0.99 45.59
N LEU A 148 -32.29 2.30 45.67
CA LEU A 148 -31.65 3.34 44.87
C LEU A 148 -30.16 3.51 45.23
N ALA A 149 -29.80 3.45 46.51
CA ALA A 149 -28.41 3.52 46.95
C ALA A 149 -27.59 2.33 46.44
N HIS A 150 -28.17 1.12 46.42
CA HIS A 150 -27.51 -0.05 45.84
C HIS A 150 -27.37 0.04 44.32
N LEU A 151 -28.40 0.52 43.61
CA LEU A 151 -28.32 0.74 42.16
C LEU A 151 -27.30 1.84 41.81
N LEU A 152 -27.28 2.93 42.57
CA LEU A 152 -26.31 4.02 42.41
C LEU A 152 -24.88 3.52 42.67
N ALA A 153 -24.68 2.72 43.72
CA ALA A 153 -23.39 2.10 44.00
C ALA A 153 -22.96 1.14 42.88
N ALA A 154 -23.90 0.37 42.30
CA ALA A 154 -23.63 -0.49 41.16
C ALA A 154 -23.21 0.32 39.91
N ARG A 155 -23.91 1.42 39.61
CA ARG A 155 -23.55 2.31 38.50
C ARG A 155 -22.21 3.00 38.70
N ASP A 156 -21.92 3.45 39.91
CA ASP A 156 -20.65 4.07 40.27
C ASP A 156 -19.48 3.04 40.19
N GLN A 157 -19.76 1.77 40.49
CA GLN A 157 -18.81 0.68 40.25
C GLN A 157 -18.59 0.41 38.74
N GLU A 158 -19.65 0.41 37.93
CA GLU A 158 -19.56 0.29 36.47
C GLU A 158 -18.74 1.44 35.87
N LEU A 159 -18.96 2.68 36.33
CA LEU A 159 -18.19 3.85 35.87
C LEU A 159 -16.70 3.74 36.24
N ARG A 160 -16.37 3.25 37.43
CA ARG A 160 -14.96 2.99 37.80
C ARG A 160 -14.33 1.92 36.93
N ALA A 161 -15.06 0.83 36.65
CA ALA A 161 -14.58 -0.23 35.79
C ALA A 161 -14.34 0.27 34.36
N LEU A 162 -15.31 1.00 33.79
CA LEU A 162 -15.22 1.56 32.44
C LEU A 162 -14.10 2.62 32.34
N SER A 163 -13.88 3.42 33.39
CA SER A 163 -12.75 4.34 33.48
C SER A 163 -11.41 3.60 33.50
N ALA A 164 -11.31 2.47 34.21
CA ALA A 164 -10.11 1.65 34.20
C ALA A 164 -9.85 1.05 32.80
N GLU A 165 -10.88 0.55 32.11
CA GLU A 165 -10.77 0.07 30.74
C GLU A 165 -10.35 1.18 29.76
N MET A 166 -10.91 2.38 29.89
CA MET A 166 -10.52 3.55 29.09
C MET A 166 -9.05 3.89 29.29
N ASN A 167 -8.57 3.91 30.53
CA ASN A 167 -7.17 4.16 30.85
C ASN A 167 -6.26 3.07 30.27
N GLN A 168 -6.69 1.81 30.32
CA GLN A 168 -5.97 0.70 29.70
C GLN A 168 -5.86 0.89 28.19
N VAL A 169 -6.98 1.11 27.49
CA VAL A 169 -6.99 1.32 26.04
C VAL A 169 -6.15 2.54 25.64
N GLN A 170 -6.19 3.62 26.43
CA GLN A 170 -5.36 4.80 26.21
C GLN A 170 -3.86 4.47 26.34
N SER A 171 -3.49 3.62 27.29
CA SER A 171 -2.10 3.16 27.43
C SER A 171 -1.66 2.29 26.26
N GLU A 172 -2.53 1.40 25.76
CA GLU A 172 -2.28 0.57 24.59
C GLU A 172 -2.17 1.40 23.30
N LEU A 173 -3.02 2.42 23.14
CA LEU A 173 -2.94 3.38 22.03
C LEU A 173 -1.61 4.15 22.06
N ARG A 174 -1.16 4.56 23.25
CA ARG A 174 0.13 5.24 23.42
C ARG A 174 1.29 4.31 23.04
N LEU A 175 1.23 3.04 23.43
CA LEU A 175 2.21 2.04 23.04
C LEU A 175 2.22 1.82 21.53
N ALA A 176 1.05 1.65 20.90
CA ALA A 176 0.93 1.49 19.46
C ALA A 176 1.50 2.70 18.70
N ARG A 177 1.25 3.92 19.20
CA ARG A 177 1.81 5.16 18.62
C ARG A 177 3.33 5.21 18.73
N ASN A 178 3.90 4.76 19.85
CA ASN A 178 5.34 4.68 20.01
C ASN A 178 5.96 3.67 19.03
N LEU A 179 5.34 2.49 18.87
CA LEU A 179 5.79 1.49 17.89
C LEU A 179 5.73 2.02 16.46
N ILE A 180 4.68 2.76 16.09
CA ILE A 180 4.59 3.40 14.77
C ILE A 180 5.77 4.37 14.58
N ALA A 181 6.04 5.23 15.56
CA ALA A 181 7.14 6.18 15.49
C ALA A 181 8.52 5.49 15.37
N GLU A 182 8.72 4.38 16.08
CA GLU A 182 9.93 3.57 15.97
C GLU A 182 10.08 2.96 14.56
N ARG A 183 9.01 2.33 14.04
CA ARG A 183 9.00 1.75 12.68
C ARG A 183 9.20 2.81 11.60
N ASP A 184 8.67 4.02 11.78
CA ASP A 184 8.91 5.15 10.88
C ASP A 184 10.39 5.58 10.91
N SER A 185 11.02 5.61 12.09
CA SER A 185 12.44 5.93 12.21
C SER A 185 13.34 4.90 11.52
N GLU A 186 13.01 3.61 11.64
CA GLU A 186 13.71 2.53 10.95
C GLU A 186 13.51 2.61 9.43
N PHE A 187 12.28 2.92 8.99
CA PHE A 187 11.99 3.10 7.57
C PHE A 187 12.79 4.25 6.97
N GLN A 188 12.88 5.39 7.68
CA GLN A 188 13.72 6.51 7.26
C GLN A 188 15.19 6.11 7.19
N ARG A 189 15.70 5.38 8.19
CA ARG A 189 17.09 4.88 8.17
C ARG A 189 17.33 3.99 6.96
N ILE A 190 16.47 3.00 6.71
CA ILE A 190 16.58 2.12 5.53
C ILE A 190 16.54 2.94 4.24
N ARG A 191 15.63 3.90 4.14
CA ARG A 191 15.51 4.79 2.97
C ARG A 191 16.80 5.57 2.71
N THR A 192 17.40 6.15 3.76
CA THR A 192 18.69 6.87 3.62
C THR A 192 19.81 5.94 3.16
N THR A 193 19.91 4.73 3.72
CA THR A 193 20.92 3.75 3.28
C THR A 193 20.68 3.27 1.85
N ASN A 194 19.42 3.09 1.45
CA ASN A 194 19.07 2.68 0.10
C ASN A 194 19.41 3.77 -0.93
N ASN A 195 19.13 5.04 -0.61
CA ASN A 195 19.53 6.16 -1.45
C ASN A 195 21.06 6.20 -1.64
N GLN A 196 21.84 5.97 -0.58
CA GLN A 196 23.30 5.87 -0.67
C GLN A 196 23.74 4.75 -1.64
N TYR A 197 23.13 3.57 -1.54
CA TYR A 197 23.43 2.48 -2.48
C TYR A 197 23.04 2.80 -3.92
N ILE A 198 21.94 3.53 -4.14
CA ILE A 198 21.54 3.97 -5.48
C ILE A 198 22.58 4.94 -6.05
N GLU A 199 23.00 5.93 -5.27
CA GLU A 199 24.03 6.91 -5.65
C GLU A 199 25.38 6.22 -5.96
N GLU A 200 25.80 5.26 -5.13
CA GLU A 200 27.01 4.47 -5.40
C GLU A 200 26.86 3.62 -6.66
N ASN A 201 25.69 3.01 -6.89
CA ASN A 201 25.44 2.23 -8.08
C ASN A 201 25.51 3.09 -9.35
N GLU A 202 24.91 4.28 -9.32
CA GLU A 202 25.02 5.27 -10.40
C GLU A 202 26.46 5.70 -10.63
N ARG A 203 27.23 5.96 -9.56
CA ARG A 203 28.65 6.27 -9.65
C ARG A 203 29.44 5.16 -10.31
N LEU A 204 29.20 3.90 -9.93
CA LEU A 204 29.86 2.74 -10.53
C LEU A 204 29.50 2.57 -12.01
N ARG A 205 28.24 2.80 -12.39
CA ARG A 205 27.82 2.81 -13.80
C ARG A 205 28.52 3.91 -14.59
N ALA A 206 28.67 5.10 -14.04
CA ALA A 206 29.39 6.20 -14.69
C ALA A 206 30.86 5.84 -14.91
N ILE A 207 31.53 5.29 -13.89
CA ILE A 207 32.91 4.79 -14.00
C ILE A 207 33.01 3.72 -15.09
N LEU A 208 32.10 2.74 -15.11
CA LEU A 208 32.08 1.70 -16.13
C LEU A 208 31.90 2.28 -17.54
N ALA A 209 31.04 3.28 -17.71
CA ALA A 209 30.85 3.98 -18.98
C ALA A 209 32.12 4.73 -19.41
N GLU A 210 32.84 5.38 -18.48
CA GLU A 210 34.13 6.00 -18.76
C GLU A 210 35.19 4.98 -19.20
N TRP A 211 35.30 3.85 -18.50
CA TRP A 211 36.23 2.77 -18.89
C TRP A 211 35.90 2.20 -20.26
N SER A 212 34.61 1.98 -20.55
CA SER A 212 34.13 1.56 -21.87
C SER A 212 34.51 2.57 -22.96
N ALA A 213 34.30 3.87 -22.72
CA ALA A 213 34.68 4.92 -23.67
C ALA A 213 36.20 4.99 -23.88
N ARG A 214 37.00 4.81 -22.83
CA ARG A 214 38.46 4.74 -22.92
C ARG A 214 38.92 3.50 -23.70
N ALA A 215 38.33 2.33 -23.44
CA ALA A 215 38.61 1.11 -24.19
C ALA A 215 38.30 1.27 -25.69
N ALA A 216 37.12 1.81 -26.02
CA ALA A 216 36.75 2.06 -27.41
C ALA A 216 37.67 3.08 -28.13
N LYS A 217 38.27 4.04 -27.40
CA LYS A 217 39.29 4.94 -27.97
C LYS A 217 40.59 4.19 -28.26
N LEU A 218 41.01 3.30 -27.36
CA LEU A 218 42.20 2.48 -27.55
C LEU A 218 42.05 1.50 -28.72
N GLU A 219 40.88 0.88 -28.88
CA GLU A 219 40.60 0.00 -30.02
C GLU A 219 40.71 0.75 -31.36
N ARG A 220 40.12 1.94 -31.47
CA ARG A 220 40.27 2.78 -32.67
C ARG A 220 41.71 3.19 -32.95
N ALA A 221 42.48 3.53 -31.90
CA ALA A 221 43.89 3.88 -32.06
C ALA A 221 44.72 2.69 -32.54
N LEU A 222 44.45 1.50 -32.00
CA LEU A 222 45.09 0.25 -32.40
C LEU A 222 44.73 -0.15 -33.83
N GLU A 223 43.47 0.03 -34.25
CA GLU A 223 43.05 -0.18 -35.63
C GLU A 223 43.76 0.78 -36.60
N ALA A 224 43.92 2.05 -36.23
CA ALA A 224 44.66 3.04 -37.01
C ALA A 224 46.15 2.68 -37.16
N GLU A 225 46.78 2.22 -36.08
CA GLU A 225 48.17 1.75 -36.11
C GLU A 225 48.33 0.52 -37.02
N LYS A 226 47.43 -0.46 -36.90
CA LYS A 226 47.41 -1.64 -37.78
C LYS A 226 47.25 -1.25 -39.25
N PHE A 227 46.35 -0.32 -39.55
CA PHE A 227 46.14 0.15 -40.93
C PHE A 227 47.40 0.86 -41.47
N SER A 228 48.02 1.73 -40.67
CA SER A 228 49.27 2.40 -41.03
C SER A 228 50.41 1.41 -41.29
N SER A 229 50.55 0.39 -40.44
CA SER A 229 51.56 -0.67 -40.61
C SER A 229 51.35 -1.45 -41.90
N LEU A 230 50.11 -1.80 -42.25
CA LEU A 230 49.78 -2.48 -43.51
C LEU A 230 50.11 -1.61 -44.73
N GLU A 231 49.86 -0.30 -44.64
CA GLU A 231 50.19 0.64 -45.72
C GLU A 231 51.71 0.76 -45.91
N LEU A 232 52.47 0.87 -44.83
CA LEU A 232 53.94 0.86 -44.86
C LEU A 232 54.48 -0.44 -45.47
N GLN A 233 53.93 -1.59 -45.07
CA GLN A 233 54.33 -2.89 -45.64
C GLN A 233 54.08 -2.95 -47.16
N LYS A 234 52.93 -2.45 -47.63
CA LYS A 234 52.63 -2.34 -49.07
C LYS A 234 53.59 -1.40 -49.82
N LYS A 235 53.96 -0.27 -49.21
CA LYS A 235 54.95 0.66 -49.79
C LYS A 235 56.32 -0.01 -49.91
N ILE A 236 56.76 -0.73 -48.87
CA ILE A 236 58.03 -1.49 -48.88
C ILE A 236 58.01 -2.56 -49.96
N SER A 237 56.94 -3.35 -50.07
CA SER A 237 56.84 -4.39 -51.11
C SER A 237 56.86 -3.81 -52.51
N LYS A 238 56.21 -2.65 -52.73
CA LYS A 238 56.23 -1.96 -54.02
C LYS A 238 57.63 -1.44 -54.38
N LEU A 239 58.32 -0.80 -53.43
CA LEU A 239 59.70 -0.35 -53.62
C LEU A 239 60.66 -1.51 -53.91
N ARG A 240 60.49 -2.64 -53.20
CA ARG A 240 61.28 -3.85 -53.45
C ARG A 240 61.08 -4.38 -54.88
N ASN A 241 59.84 -4.46 -55.35
CA ASN A 241 59.55 -4.91 -56.72
C ASN A 241 60.12 -3.95 -57.78
N GLN A 242 60.04 -2.64 -57.57
CA GLN A 242 60.66 -1.66 -58.46
C GLN A 242 62.20 -1.78 -58.49
N THR A 243 62.80 -2.08 -57.33
CA THR A 243 64.25 -2.29 -57.23
C THR A 243 64.67 -3.55 -57.99
N SER A 244 63.93 -4.67 -57.86
CA SER A 244 64.22 -5.88 -58.64
C SER A 244 64.05 -5.68 -60.14
N GLU A 245 62.98 -4.99 -60.58
CA GLU A 245 62.77 -4.64 -61.99
C GLU A 245 63.91 -3.77 -62.54
N SER A 246 64.41 -2.82 -61.75
CA SER A 246 65.55 -1.98 -62.14
C SER A 246 66.86 -2.76 -62.24
N ILE A 247 67.07 -3.79 -61.42
CA ILE A 247 68.28 -4.62 -61.46
C ILE A 247 68.25 -5.54 -62.68
N GLU A 248 67.12 -6.19 -62.97
CA GLU A 248 66.94 -7.00 -64.19
C GLU A 248 67.12 -6.16 -65.45
N SER A 249 66.61 -4.92 -65.47
CA SER A 249 66.80 -3.99 -66.58
C SER A 249 68.26 -3.58 -66.80
N HIS A 250 69.08 -3.61 -65.74
CA HIS A 250 70.49 -3.25 -65.81
C HIS A 250 71.37 -4.45 -66.22
N GLU A 251 71.02 -5.67 -65.83
CA GLU A 251 71.70 -6.90 -66.28
C GLU A 251 71.48 -7.22 -67.77
N ILE A 252 70.34 -6.82 -68.36
CA ILE A 252 70.04 -7.06 -69.79
C ILE A 252 70.79 -6.07 -70.73
N ASN A 253 71.36 -4.98 -70.18
CA ASN A 253 72.02 -3.91 -70.95
C ASN A 253 73.56 -3.94 -70.89
N ILE A 254 74.16 -5.05 -70.45
CA ILE A 254 75.61 -5.34 -70.47
C ILE A 254 75.86 -6.52 -71.41
#